data_AF-A0A9D5MPX6-F1
#
_entry.id   AF-A0A9D5MPX6-F1
#
_cell.length_a   1.000
_cell.length_b   1.000
_cell.length_c   1.000
_cell.angle_alpha   90.00
_cell.angle_beta   90.00
_cell.angle_gamma   90.00
#
_symmetry.space_group_name_H-M   'P 1'
#
loop_
_entity.id
_entity.type
_entity.pdbx_description
1 polymer ?
#
loop_
_entity_poly.entity_id
_entity_poly.type
_entity_poly.pdbx_seq_one_letter_code
_entity_poly.pdbx_strand_id
1 'polypeptide(L)'
;MKKRSLFNMIAISLVMSLLVADPVWATTSTDLQEKQEKLENEQKELENQKKALENQKKDSQNKLNNANSQINDYSEAQGETKEAIDETNAEIVGLMTDIELIKEDIAAKQEQIEITQAEYDEAKKQEETLYEAMTQRIKFMYEKGNLSYVQILLTATSYADALNKVQYVEELYEYDRQKLSEYVAAKEAAEAYGKQLEEEKAELETSEMELEEEQAYMEEVLAEYKATYADYEVKIAKAKQDAAVYTAQVKSQQSSIASLQKQIEQKQKEVAETKKAKEDAYQAEQAANNDSDSDSGSSYSQSSSGSGGASGGSGYVAPTGSATGSNIANYACKFVGNPYVPGGTSLTDGADCSGFVMAVYKAYGISVPRTSWAQGSYGREVSYADAQPGDVIYYGGHVGIYIGGGQIVHASTQKTGIKYSPATYRSIISVRRYIN
;
A
#
# COMPACT_ATOMS: atom_id res chain seq x y z
N MET A 1 -19.86 19.28 -36.97
CA MET A 1 -18.81 20.02 -37.71
C MET A 1 -17.79 18.98 -38.23
N LYS A 2 -17.25 19.02 -39.46
CA LYS A 2 -16.07 19.81 -39.92
C LYS A 2 -14.92 19.77 -38.89
N LYS A 3 -13.68 19.33 -39.14
CA LYS A 3 -12.94 18.69 -40.27
C LYS A 3 -11.96 17.65 -39.63
N ARG A 4 -11.23 16.71 -40.27
CA ARG A 4 -11.04 16.23 -41.67
C ARG A 4 -10.58 14.74 -41.57
N SER A 5 -10.42 14.06 -42.70
CA SER A 5 -9.53 12.88 -42.85
C SER A 5 -8.24 13.28 -43.60
N LEU A 6 -7.12 12.60 -43.32
CA LEU A 6 -5.81 12.79 -43.97
C LEU A 6 -5.29 11.49 -44.62
N PHE A 7 -6.13 10.86 -45.44
CA PHE A 7 -5.65 9.91 -46.44
C PHE A 7 -5.03 10.67 -47.62
N ASN A 8 -3.70 10.71 -47.71
CA ASN A 8 -2.99 11.14 -48.93
C ASN A 8 -3.08 10.02 -49.98
N MET A 9 -4.23 9.95 -50.65
CA MET A 9 -4.50 9.02 -51.74
C MET A 9 -3.78 9.52 -53.00
N ILE A 10 -2.59 8.95 -53.30
CA ILE A 10 -1.86 9.27 -54.53
C ILE A 10 -2.63 8.69 -55.71
N ALA A 11 -3.30 9.57 -56.46
CA ALA A 11 -4.10 9.21 -57.62
C ALA A 11 -3.19 8.92 -58.82
N ILE A 12 -2.97 7.64 -59.11
CA ILE A 12 -2.28 7.20 -60.33
C ILE A 12 -3.24 7.39 -61.52
N SER A 13 -2.99 8.41 -62.34
CA SER A 13 -3.76 8.68 -63.55
C SER A 13 -3.42 7.66 -64.65
N LEU A 14 -4.27 6.64 -64.80
CA LEU A 14 -4.13 5.63 -65.83
C LEU A 14 -4.55 6.21 -67.19
N VAL A 15 -3.58 6.68 -67.98
CA VAL A 15 -3.78 7.16 -69.35
C VAL A 15 -3.68 5.98 -70.31
N MET A 16 -4.76 5.72 -71.04
CA MET A 16 -4.86 4.61 -72.00
C MET A 16 -5.08 5.16 -73.41
N SER A 17 -4.39 4.56 -74.38
CA SER A 17 -4.51 4.76 -75.84
C SER A 17 -4.28 6.18 -76.41
N LEU A 18 -3.32 6.27 -77.34
CA LEU A 18 -3.64 6.42 -78.77
C LEU A 18 -2.43 6.03 -79.62
N LEU A 19 -2.67 5.25 -80.68
CA LEU A 19 -1.64 4.90 -81.67
C LEU A 19 -1.60 6.00 -82.74
N VAL A 20 -0.53 6.81 -82.71
CA VAL A 20 -0.13 7.68 -83.82
C VAL A 20 1.29 7.27 -84.20
N ALA A 21 1.52 7.02 -85.48
CA ALA A 21 2.82 6.62 -86.01
C ALA A 21 3.56 7.86 -86.53
N ASP A 22 4.37 8.46 -85.67
CA ASP A 22 5.19 9.62 -86.04
C ASP A 22 6.37 9.22 -86.95
N PRO A 23 6.79 10.10 -87.89
CA PRO A 23 7.87 9.79 -88.84
C PRO A 23 9.23 9.74 -88.15
N VAL A 24 10.07 8.80 -88.57
CA VAL A 24 11.44 8.62 -88.04
C VAL A 24 12.34 9.79 -88.47
N TRP A 25 12.44 10.79 -87.62
CA TRP A 25 13.61 11.67 -87.58
C TRP A 25 14.77 10.91 -86.94
N ALA A 26 16.00 11.11 -87.43
CA ALA A 26 17.18 10.53 -86.81
C ALA A 26 17.42 11.21 -85.46
N THR A 27 17.10 10.51 -84.36
CA THR A 27 17.47 10.94 -83.00
C THR A 27 18.98 11.12 -82.93
N THR A 28 19.44 12.30 -82.52
CA THR A 28 20.87 12.56 -82.40
C THR A 28 21.43 11.91 -81.14
N SER A 29 22.75 11.73 -81.08
CA SER A 29 23.46 11.31 -79.87
C SER A 29 23.28 12.31 -78.71
N THR A 30 22.90 13.57 -79.01
CA THR A 30 22.52 14.60 -78.02
C THR A 30 21.10 14.39 -77.47
N ASP A 31 20.11 14.10 -78.31
CA ASP A 31 18.73 13.81 -77.86
C ASP A 31 18.68 12.58 -76.96
N LEU A 32 19.46 11.54 -77.30
CA LEU A 32 19.63 10.35 -76.47
C LEU A 32 20.36 10.66 -75.15
N GLN A 33 21.25 11.67 -75.12
CA GLN A 33 21.94 12.10 -73.91
C GLN A 33 21.00 12.83 -72.94
N GLU A 34 20.19 13.80 -73.38
CA GLU A 34 19.21 14.45 -72.50
C GLU A 34 18.20 13.44 -71.95
N LYS A 35 17.74 12.49 -72.80
CA LYS A 35 16.86 11.41 -72.38
C LYS A 35 17.50 10.49 -71.33
N GLN A 36 18.76 10.12 -71.52
CA GLN A 36 19.53 9.33 -70.54
C GLN A 36 19.65 10.09 -69.21
N GLU A 37 20.08 11.34 -69.24
CA GLU A 37 20.33 12.15 -68.04
C GLU A 37 19.03 12.42 -67.25
N LYS A 38 17.90 12.60 -67.95
CA LYS A 38 16.57 12.66 -67.31
C LYS A 38 16.21 11.34 -66.61
N LEU A 39 16.38 10.20 -67.28
CA LEU A 39 16.06 8.88 -66.70
C LEU A 39 16.97 8.53 -65.51
N GLU A 40 18.25 8.91 -65.55
CA GLU A 40 19.17 8.75 -64.43
C GLU A 40 18.80 9.64 -63.23
N ASN A 41 18.31 10.86 -63.46
CA ASN A 41 17.77 11.71 -62.41
C ASN A 41 16.45 11.15 -61.82
N GLU A 42 15.53 10.64 -62.64
CA GLU A 42 14.32 9.96 -62.18
C GLU A 42 14.65 8.72 -61.32
N GLN A 43 15.62 7.90 -61.76
CA GLN A 43 16.09 6.74 -60.98
C GLN A 43 16.70 7.17 -59.63
N LYS A 44 17.55 8.21 -59.64
CA LYS A 44 18.21 8.76 -58.45
C LYS A 44 17.22 9.34 -57.45
N GLU A 45 16.11 9.94 -57.91
CA GLU A 45 15.04 10.38 -57.02
C GLU A 45 14.31 9.19 -56.39
N LEU A 46 13.94 8.17 -57.18
CA LEU A 46 13.33 6.93 -56.66
C LEU A 46 14.22 6.21 -55.65
N GLU A 47 15.55 6.16 -55.88
CA GLU A 47 16.51 5.59 -54.94
C GLU A 47 16.59 6.40 -53.63
N ASN A 48 16.54 7.73 -53.70
CA ASN A 48 16.46 8.59 -52.50
C ASN A 48 15.15 8.38 -51.74
N GLN A 49 14.00 8.26 -52.44
CA GLN A 49 12.71 7.96 -51.83
C GLN A 49 12.70 6.57 -51.16
N LYS A 50 13.29 5.55 -51.81
CA LYS A 50 13.48 4.20 -51.24
C LYS A 50 14.32 4.24 -49.96
N LYS A 51 15.47 4.94 -49.98
CA LYS A 51 16.36 5.10 -48.84
C LYS A 51 15.70 5.84 -47.66
N ALA A 52 14.88 6.84 -47.94
CA ALA A 52 14.08 7.52 -46.93
C ALA A 52 13.04 6.59 -46.28
N LEU A 53 12.33 5.79 -47.09
CA LEU A 53 11.37 4.79 -46.60
C LEU A 53 12.04 3.63 -45.83
N GLU A 54 13.24 3.21 -46.22
CA GLU A 54 14.04 2.21 -45.49
C GLU A 54 14.46 2.71 -44.10
N ASN A 55 14.88 3.98 -43.99
CA ASN A 55 15.14 4.62 -42.69
C ASN A 55 13.86 4.71 -41.85
N GLN A 56 12.75 5.18 -42.41
CA GLN A 56 11.46 5.23 -41.69
C GLN A 56 11.00 3.83 -41.25
N LYS A 57 11.19 2.79 -42.07
CA LYS A 57 10.90 1.40 -41.69
C LYS A 57 11.78 0.94 -40.51
N LYS A 58 13.07 1.30 -40.50
CA LYS A 58 13.97 1.01 -39.39
C LYS A 58 13.49 1.67 -38.09
N ASP A 59 13.04 2.91 -38.16
CA ASP A 59 12.47 3.62 -36.99
C ASP A 59 11.15 3.00 -36.52
N SER A 60 10.25 2.63 -37.43
CA SER A 60 9.02 1.88 -37.11
C SER A 60 9.34 0.53 -36.46
N GLN A 61 10.36 -0.18 -36.94
CA GLN A 61 10.79 -1.47 -36.38
C GLN A 61 11.41 -1.31 -34.99
N ASN A 62 12.22 -0.27 -34.76
CA ASN A 62 12.78 0.03 -33.44
C ASN A 62 11.66 0.33 -32.43
N LYS A 63 10.64 1.10 -32.83
CA LYS A 63 9.45 1.40 -32.00
C LYS A 63 8.59 0.17 -31.74
N LEU A 64 8.39 -0.70 -32.74
CA LEU A 64 7.73 -1.99 -32.56
C LEU A 64 8.48 -2.89 -31.57
N ASN A 65 9.81 -2.98 -31.69
CA ASN A 65 10.63 -3.78 -30.78
C ASN A 65 10.57 -3.22 -29.34
N ASN A 66 10.57 -1.90 -29.17
CA ASN A 66 10.44 -1.26 -27.86
C ASN A 66 9.05 -1.46 -27.25
N ALA A 67 7.98 -1.32 -28.03
CA ALA A 67 6.61 -1.61 -27.58
C ALA A 67 6.45 -3.10 -27.19
N ASN A 68 7.06 -4.02 -27.94
CA ASN A 68 7.06 -5.45 -27.61
C ASN A 68 7.87 -5.77 -26.34
N SER A 69 8.98 -5.06 -26.10
CA SER A 69 9.68 -5.12 -24.80
C SER A 69 8.73 -4.70 -23.69
N GLN A 70 8.13 -3.50 -23.80
CA GLN A 70 7.19 -2.98 -22.80
C GLN A 70 5.99 -3.92 -22.55
N ILE A 71 5.49 -4.63 -23.56
CA ILE A 71 4.45 -5.66 -23.35
C ILE A 71 4.96 -6.81 -22.48
N ASN A 72 6.19 -7.28 -22.70
CA ASN A 72 6.80 -8.31 -21.85
C ASN A 72 7.10 -7.75 -20.46
N ASP A 73 7.82 -6.63 -20.37
CA ASP A 73 8.24 -5.97 -19.13
C ASP A 73 7.02 -5.69 -18.22
N TYR A 74 5.89 -5.22 -18.78
CA TYR A 74 4.65 -5.01 -18.03
C TYR A 74 3.86 -6.30 -17.75
N SER A 75 3.97 -7.34 -18.58
CA SER A 75 3.31 -8.63 -18.34
C SER A 75 4.05 -9.50 -17.32
N GLU A 76 5.37 -9.34 -17.21
CA GLU A 76 6.22 -9.97 -16.20
C GLU A 76 6.01 -9.25 -14.85
N ALA A 77 6.04 -7.91 -14.84
CA ALA A 77 5.65 -7.12 -13.67
C ALA A 77 4.19 -7.36 -13.23
N GLN A 78 3.24 -7.61 -14.16
CA GLN A 78 1.87 -8.03 -13.81
C GLN A 78 1.84 -9.45 -13.19
N GLY A 79 2.80 -10.32 -13.54
CA GLY A 79 2.99 -11.63 -12.92
C GLY A 79 3.52 -11.52 -11.50
N GLU A 80 4.60 -10.76 -11.28
CA GLU A 80 5.15 -10.45 -9.95
C GLU A 80 4.12 -9.74 -9.07
N THR A 81 3.40 -8.76 -9.63
CA THR A 81 2.28 -8.09 -8.95
C THR A 81 1.15 -9.08 -8.64
N LYS A 82 0.98 -10.16 -9.40
CA LYS A 82 -0.01 -11.20 -9.08
C LYS A 82 0.43 -12.06 -7.88
N GLU A 83 1.71 -12.40 -7.76
CA GLU A 83 2.21 -13.11 -6.58
C GLU A 83 2.12 -12.22 -5.33
N ALA A 84 2.44 -10.92 -5.45
CA ALA A 84 2.18 -9.93 -4.40
C ALA A 84 0.68 -9.75 -4.09
N ILE A 85 -0.21 -9.87 -5.08
CA ILE A 85 -1.67 -9.88 -4.88
C ILE A 85 -2.12 -11.08 -4.04
N ASP A 86 -1.53 -12.26 -4.25
CA ASP A 86 -1.84 -13.44 -3.43
C ASP A 86 -1.27 -13.32 -2.00
N GLU A 87 -0.20 -12.55 -1.80
CA GLU A 87 0.29 -12.13 -0.48
C GLU A 87 -0.65 -11.09 0.19
N THR A 88 -1.00 -9.98 -0.49
CA THR A 88 -1.98 -9.00 0.02
C THR A 88 -3.36 -9.62 0.27
N ASN A 89 -3.79 -10.61 -0.51
CA ASN A 89 -5.01 -11.39 -0.23
C ASN A 89 -4.91 -12.11 1.13
N ALA A 90 -3.73 -12.62 1.50
CA ALA A 90 -3.52 -13.22 2.82
C ALA A 90 -3.50 -12.17 3.94
N GLU A 91 -2.94 -10.98 3.70
CA GLU A 91 -3.03 -9.86 4.64
C GLU A 91 -4.49 -9.42 4.86
N ILE A 92 -5.29 -9.31 3.78
CA ILE A 92 -6.72 -8.94 3.86
C ILE A 92 -7.53 -10.00 4.64
N VAL A 93 -7.28 -11.29 4.41
CA VAL A 93 -7.90 -12.38 5.20
C VAL A 93 -7.47 -12.33 6.68
N GLY A 94 -6.23 -11.89 6.93
CA GLY A 94 -5.72 -11.56 8.25
C GLY A 94 -6.51 -10.46 8.95
N LEU A 95 -6.57 -9.28 8.33
CA LEU A 95 -7.34 -8.13 8.81
C LEU A 95 -8.82 -8.47 9.02
N MET A 96 -9.43 -9.26 8.13
CA MET A 96 -10.81 -9.75 8.31
C MET A 96 -10.98 -10.65 9.54
N THR A 97 -9.95 -11.38 9.95
CA THR A 97 -9.97 -12.22 11.16
C THR A 97 -9.86 -11.33 12.40
N ASP A 98 -8.95 -10.36 12.38
CA ASP A 98 -8.75 -9.43 13.50
C ASP A 98 -9.96 -8.52 13.72
N ILE A 99 -10.55 -7.99 12.64
CA ILE A 99 -11.82 -7.26 12.65
C ILE A 99 -12.96 -8.08 13.28
N GLU A 100 -12.97 -9.40 13.17
CA GLU A 100 -13.98 -10.24 13.83
C GLU A 100 -13.63 -10.50 15.30
N LEU A 101 -12.36 -10.73 15.63
CA LEU A 101 -11.89 -10.84 17.04
C LEU A 101 -12.17 -9.56 17.84
N ILE A 102 -11.94 -8.37 17.24
CA ILE A 102 -12.27 -7.09 17.88
C ILE A 102 -13.78 -6.99 18.15
N LYS A 103 -14.65 -7.46 17.25
CA LYS A 103 -16.10 -7.48 17.49
C LYS A 103 -16.51 -8.44 18.60
N GLU A 104 -15.87 -9.61 18.71
CA GLU A 104 -16.12 -10.56 19.80
C GLU A 104 -15.69 -9.95 21.15
N ASP A 105 -14.51 -9.32 21.23
CA ASP A 105 -14.02 -8.59 22.42
C ASP A 105 -14.92 -7.39 22.77
N ILE A 106 -15.39 -6.62 21.77
CA ILE A 106 -16.37 -5.52 21.95
C ILE A 106 -17.69 -6.05 22.54
N ALA A 107 -18.24 -7.13 21.98
CA ALA A 107 -19.50 -7.70 22.47
C ALA A 107 -19.37 -8.21 23.91
N ALA A 108 -18.27 -8.90 24.23
CA ALA A 108 -17.97 -9.34 25.59
C ALA A 108 -17.75 -8.16 26.56
N LYS A 109 -17.10 -7.08 26.11
CA LYS A 109 -16.92 -5.85 26.90
C LYS A 109 -18.26 -5.12 27.13
N GLN A 110 -19.16 -5.11 26.14
CA GLN A 110 -20.50 -4.56 26.29
C GLN A 110 -21.35 -5.36 27.30
N GLU A 111 -21.32 -6.70 27.25
CA GLU A 111 -21.98 -7.56 28.26
C GLU A 111 -21.41 -7.32 29.67
N GLN A 112 -20.08 -7.22 29.81
CA GLN A 112 -19.44 -6.90 31.09
C GLN A 112 -19.86 -5.52 31.63
N ILE A 113 -19.97 -4.51 30.76
CA ILE A 113 -20.43 -3.17 31.14
C ILE A 113 -21.90 -3.19 31.59
N GLU A 114 -22.78 -3.99 30.97
CA GLU A 114 -24.17 -4.15 31.44
C GLU A 114 -24.23 -4.78 32.84
N ILE A 115 -23.41 -5.82 33.09
CA ILE A 115 -23.30 -6.46 34.41
C ILE A 115 -22.81 -5.46 35.46
N THR A 116 -21.70 -4.77 35.21
CA THR A 116 -21.10 -3.83 36.17
C THR A 116 -21.93 -2.54 36.33
N GLN A 117 -22.72 -2.13 35.33
CA GLN A 117 -23.73 -1.09 35.49
C GLN A 117 -24.85 -1.54 36.45
N ALA A 118 -25.34 -2.78 36.33
CA ALA A 118 -26.36 -3.31 37.23
C ALA A 118 -25.86 -3.46 38.69
N GLU A 119 -24.60 -3.87 38.88
CA GLU A 119 -23.96 -3.89 40.20
C GLU A 119 -23.80 -2.48 40.79
N TYR A 120 -23.37 -1.50 39.98
CA TYR A 120 -23.29 -0.09 40.37
C TYR A 120 -24.65 0.47 40.79
N ASP A 121 -25.70 0.25 40.00
CA ASP A 121 -27.04 0.77 40.23
C ASP A 121 -27.66 0.18 41.52
N GLU A 122 -27.47 -1.11 41.79
CA GLU A 122 -27.92 -1.74 43.03
C GLU A 122 -27.12 -1.26 44.25
N ALA A 123 -25.79 -1.12 44.12
CA ALA A 123 -24.95 -0.55 45.19
C ALA A 123 -25.35 0.90 45.52
N LYS A 124 -25.65 1.72 44.50
CA LYS A 124 -26.16 3.10 44.67
C LYS A 124 -27.51 3.13 45.35
N LYS A 125 -28.44 2.26 44.95
CA LYS A 125 -29.77 2.13 45.56
C LYS A 125 -29.69 1.67 47.02
N GLN A 126 -28.72 0.83 47.38
CA GLN A 126 -28.45 0.46 48.77
C GLN A 126 -27.82 1.61 49.57
N GLU A 127 -26.87 2.36 49.00
CA GLU A 127 -26.31 3.59 49.61
C GLU A 127 -27.44 4.59 49.93
N GLU A 128 -28.33 4.87 48.98
CA GLU A 128 -29.46 5.78 49.13
C GLU A 128 -30.45 5.30 50.19
N THR A 129 -30.87 4.02 50.12
CA THR A 129 -31.82 3.43 51.09
C THR A 129 -31.28 3.49 52.52
N LEU A 130 -30.00 3.18 52.72
CA LEU A 130 -29.34 3.22 54.03
C LEU A 130 -29.14 4.67 54.52
N TYR A 131 -28.83 5.60 53.61
CA TYR A 131 -28.72 7.03 53.91
C TYR A 131 -30.06 7.63 54.36
N GLU A 132 -31.16 7.32 53.67
CA GLU A 132 -32.50 7.77 54.07
C GLU A 132 -32.89 7.20 55.44
N ALA A 133 -32.72 5.89 55.66
CA ALA A 133 -33.04 5.24 56.92
C ALA A 133 -32.23 5.84 58.09
N MET A 134 -30.93 6.07 57.90
CA MET A 134 -30.05 6.70 58.88
C MET A 134 -30.44 8.16 59.13
N THR A 135 -30.81 8.91 58.09
CA THR A 135 -31.30 10.30 58.20
C THR A 135 -32.59 10.38 59.01
N GLN A 136 -33.55 9.48 58.76
CA GLN A 136 -34.79 9.37 59.54
C GLN A 136 -34.51 9.00 61.01
N ARG A 137 -33.58 8.05 61.25
CA ARG A 137 -33.13 7.63 62.59
C ARG A 137 -32.49 8.78 63.37
N ILE A 138 -31.56 9.53 62.75
CA ILE A 138 -30.91 10.72 63.34
C ILE A 138 -31.95 11.82 63.63
N LYS A 139 -32.84 12.10 62.66
CA LYS A 139 -33.93 13.07 62.83
C LYS A 139 -34.84 12.72 64.02
N PHE A 140 -35.23 11.45 64.15
CA PHE A 140 -36.03 10.99 65.29
C PHE A 140 -35.31 11.19 66.64
N MET A 141 -34.01 10.86 66.73
CA MET A 141 -33.22 11.08 67.96
C MET A 141 -33.13 12.57 68.34
N TYR A 142 -33.06 13.45 67.34
CA TYR A 142 -33.07 14.90 67.53
C TYR A 142 -34.46 15.42 67.96
N GLU A 143 -35.52 15.10 67.20
CA GLU A 143 -36.89 15.56 67.44
C GLU A 143 -37.51 15.02 68.75
N LYS A 144 -37.07 13.84 69.22
CA LYS A 144 -37.45 13.32 70.55
C LYS A 144 -36.61 13.88 71.70
N GLY A 145 -35.73 14.84 71.44
CA GLY A 145 -35.05 15.62 72.47
C GLY A 145 -33.92 14.89 73.18
N ASN A 146 -33.01 14.27 72.42
CA ASN A 146 -31.80 13.61 72.92
C ASN A 146 -32.07 12.67 74.12
N LEU A 147 -33.00 11.73 73.93
CA LEU A 147 -33.06 10.49 74.71
C LEU A 147 -31.80 9.66 74.43
N SER A 148 -30.67 10.13 74.96
CA SER A 148 -29.43 9.38 74.99
C SER A 148 -29.70 8.01 75.58
N TYR A 149 -28.96 6.99 75.13
CA TYR A 149 -29.01 5.63 75.68
C TYR A 149 -29.01 5.63 77.22
N VAL A 150 -28.20 6.50 77.84
CA VAL A 150 -28.15 6.73 79.30
C VAL A 150 -29.51 7.15 79.90
N GLN A 151 -30.27 8.02 79.22
CA GLN A 151 -31.57 8.49 79.69
C GLN A 151 -32.65 7.40 79.62
N ILE A 152 -32.57 6.49 78.64
CA ILE A 152 -33.44 5.30 78.60
C ILE A 152 -33.20 4.45 79.86
N LEU A 153 -31.93 4.19 80.21
CA LEU A 153 -31.57 3.45 81.42
C LEU A 153 -32.02 4.16 82.71
N LEU A 154 -31.93 5.49 82.78
CA LEU A 154 -32.40 6.29 83.92
C LEU A 154 -33.93 6.29 84.10
N THR A 155 -34.71 5.80 83.13
CA THR A 155 -36.16 5.55 83.30
C THR A 155 -36.50 4.15 83.82
N ALA A 156 -35.52 3.37 84.30
CA ALA A 156 -35.78 2.05 84.85
C ALA A 156 -36.53 2.10 86.19
N THR A 157 -37.64 1.36 86.30
CA THR A 157 -38.49 1.30 87.51
C THR A 157 -38.18 0.11 88.42
N SER A 158 -37.34 -0.83 87.96
CA SER A 158 -36.88 -1.98 88.74
C SER A 158 -35.55 -2.51 88.21
N TYR A 159 -34.87 -3.38 88.95
CA TYR A 159 -33.61 -4.00 88.51
C TYR A 159 -33.78 -4.89 87.26
N ALA A 160 -34.92 -5.60 87.13
CA ALA A 160 -35.22 -6.41 85.95
C ALA A 160 -35.54 -5.54 84.71
N ASP A 161 -36.30 -4.45 84.93
CA ASP A 161 -36.56 -3.44 83.89
C ASP A 161 -35.26 -2.73 83.45
N ALA A 162 -34.33 -2.47 84.38
CA ALA A 162 -33.00 -1.94 84.07
C ALA A 162 -32.18 -2.89 83.20
N LEU A 163 -32.12 -4.20 83.54
CA LEU A 163 -31.40 -5.19 82.73
C LEU A 163 -31.97 -5.32 81.32
N ASN A 164 -33.30 -5.40 81.18
CA ASN A 164 -33.96 -5.44 79.87
C ASN A 164 -33.68 -4.16 79.05
N LYS A 165 -33.64 -3.00 79.71
CA LYS A 165 -33.29 -1.72 79.08
C LYS A 165 -31.80 -1.62 78.70
N VAL A 166 -30.88 -2.24 79.45
CA VAL A 166 -29.47 -2.37 79.05
C VAL A 166 -29.35 -3.20 77.78
N GLN A 167 -29.94 -4.40 77.75
CA GLN A 167 -29.90 -5.26 76.56
C GLN A 167 -30.53 -4.57 75.34
N TYR A 168 -31.69 -3.93 75.49
CA TYR A 168 -32.33 -3.19 74.40
C TYR A 168 -31.49 -2.00 73.90
N VAL A 169 -30.77 -1.32 74.79
CA VAL A 169 -29.82 -0.24 74.44
C VAL A 169 -28.61 -0.78 73.68
N GLU A 170 -28.09 -1.95 74.08
CA GLU A 170 -26.96 -2.64 73.45
C GLU A 170 -27.33 -3.12 72.05
N GLU A 171 -28.41 -3.89 71.90
CA GLU A 171 -28.97 -4.35 70.61
C GLU A 171 -29.23 -3.17 69.64
N LEU A 172 -29.76 -2.06 70.14
CA LEU A 172 -30.05 -0.88 69.33
C LEU A 172 -28.79 -0.11 68.91
N TYR A 173 -27.76 -0.05 69.76
CA TYR A 173 -26.47 0.52 69.41
C TYR A 173 -25.71 -0.36 68.42
N GLU A 174 -25.72 -1.69 68.59
CA GLU A 174 -25.15 -2.62 67.62
C GLU A 174 -25.85 -2.52 66.26
N TYR A 175 -27.18 -2.42 66.24
CA TYR A 175 -27.95 -2.20 65.01
C TYR A 175 -27.57 -0.89 64.30
N ASP A 176 -27.53 0.25 65.01
CA ASP A 176 -27.14 1.54 64.43
C ASP A 176 -25.68 1.51 63.91
N ARG A 177 -24.78 0.81 64.62
CA ARG A 177 -23.39 0.59 64.18
C ARG A 177 -23.29 -0.32 62.96
N GLN A 178 -24.09 -1.39 62.90
CA GLN A 178 -24.17 -2.28 61.75
C GLN A 178 -24.66 -1.53 60.51
N LYS A 179 -25.75 -0.74 60.63
CA LYS A 179 -26.29 0.04 59.51
C LYS A 179 -25.34 1.14 59.02
N LEU A 180 -24.54 1.73 59.90
CA LEU A 180 -23.43 2.59 59.49
C LEU A 180 -22.34 1.82 58.72
N SER A 181 -22.00 0.60 59.16
CA SER A 181 -21.02 -0.25 58.46
C SER A 181 -21.52 -0.71 57.09
N GLU A 182 -22.80 -1.08 56.97
CA GLU A 182 -23.44 -1.41 55.69
C GLU A 182 -23.45 -0.21 54.75
N TYR A 183 -23.76 1.00 55.25
CA TYR A 183 -23.77 2.22 54.43
C TYR A 183 -22.38 2.56 53.88
N VAL A 184 -21.33 2.45 54.72
CA VAL A 184 -19.94 2.65 54.27
C VAL A 184 -19.55 1.62 53.21
N ALA A 185 -19.86 0.33 53.42
CA ALA A 185 -19.56 -0.72 52.45
C ALA A 185 -20.30 -0.54 51.12
N ALA A 186 -21.61 -0.18 51.15
CA ALA A 186 -22.38 0.09 49.94
C ALA A 186 -21.82 1.28 49.14
N LYS A 187 -21.40 2.34 49.84
CA LYS A 187 -20.74 3.49 49.22
C LYS A 187 -19.37 3.16 48.63
N GLU A 188 -18.54 2.41 49.35
CA GLU A 188 -17.22 1.98 48.85
C GLU A 188 -17.35 1.06 47.63
N ALA A 189 -18.34 0.16 47.63
CA ALA A 189 -18.68 -0.66 46.47
C ALA A 189 -19.15 0.20 45.27
N ALA A 190 -20.07 1.15 45.49
CA ALA A 190 -20.53 2.05 44.43
C ALA A 190 -19.39 2.93 43.86
N GLU A 191 -18.41 3.34 44.67
CA GLU A 191 -17.22 4.04 44.18
C GLU A 191 -16.26 3.12 43.41
N ALA A 192 -16.15 1.85 43.80
CA ALA A 192 -15.34 0.85 43.09
C ALA A 192 -15.94 0.48 41.73
N TYR A 193 -17.21 0.06 41.69
CA TYR A 193 -17.93 -0.24 40.44
C TYR A 193 -17.97 0.97 39.50
N GLY A 194 -18.14 2.18 40.03
CA GLY A 194 -18.12 3.41 39.23
C GLY A 194 -16.79 3.65 38.52
N LYS A 195 -15.66 3.31 39.16
CA LYS A 195 -14.32 3.38 38.54
C LYS A 195 -14.07 2.28 37.52
N GLN A 196 -14.52 1.05 37.81
CA GLN A 196 -14.42 -0.08 36.87
C GLN A 196 -15.19 0.22 35.59
N LEU A 197 -16.44 0.64 35.71
CA LEU A 197 -17.31 1.09 34.62
C LEU A 197 -16.67 2.24 33.80
N GLU A 198 -15.91 3.13 34.44
CA GLU A 198 -15.18 4.22 33.81
C GLU A 198 -13.89 3.79 33.08
N GLU A 199 -13.29 2.64 33.41
CA GLU A 199 -12.17 2.05 32.67
C GLU A 199 -12.70 1.17 31.53
N GLU A 200 -13.69 0.30 31.80
CA GLU A 200 -14.31 -0.57 30.80
C GLU A 200 -14.91 0.21 29.63
N LYS A 201 -15.61 1.33 29.88
CA LYS A 201 -16.16 2.18 28.82
C LYS A 201 -15.07 2.87 27.98
N ALA A 202 -13.90 3.16 28.55
CA ALA A 202 -12.77 3.74 27.80
C ALA A 202 -11.97 2.67 27.02
N GLU A 203 -11.94 1.43 27.50
CA GLU A 203 -11.45 0.29 26.73
C GLU A 203 -12.38 -0.04 25.56
N LEU A 204 -13.71 0.01 25.77
CA LEU A 204 -14.71 -0.16 24.71
C LEU A 204 -14.57 0.91 23.62
N GLU A 205 -14.59 2.19 24.01
CA GLU A 205 -14.40 3.33 23.09
C GLU A 205 -13.11 3.19 22.27
N THR A 206 -12.04 2.66 22.87
CA THR A 206 -10.79 2.44 22.16
C THR A 206 -10.87 1.28 21.17
N SER A 207 -11.47 0.14 21.53
CA SER A 207 -11.58 -0.95 20.56
C SER A 207 -12.64 -0.71 19.48
N GLU A 208 -13.64 0.15 19.72
CA GLU A 208 -14.50 0.70 18.66
C GLU A 208 -13.68 1.58 17.68
N MET A 209 -12.70 2.36 18.16
CA MET A 209 -11.76 3.09 17.28
C MET A 209 -10.74 2.17 16.57
N GLU A 210 -10.23 1.14 17.23
CA GLU A 210 -9.35 0.13 16.61
C GLU A 210 -10.08 -0.58 15.46
N LEU A 211 -11.35 -0.90 15.66
CA LEU A 211 -12.23 -1.48 14.63
C LEU A 211 -12.46 -0.54 13.44
N GLU A 212 -12.63 0.77 13.67
CA GLU A 212 -12.80 1.76 12.59
C GLU A 212 -11.48 1.99 11.83
N GLU A 213 -10.33 2.07 12.51
CA GLU A 213 -9.01 2.20 11.87
C GLU A 213 -8.69 0.97 11.00
N GLU A 214 -8.93 -0.24 11.49
CA GLU A 214 -8.61 -1.47 10.75
C GLU A 214 -9.58 -1.71 9.58
N GLN A 215 -10.85 -1.33 9.70
CA GLN A 215 -11.80 -1.31 8.57
C GLN A 215 -11.39 -0.29 7.50
N ALA A 216 -11.03 0.94 7.90
CA ALA A 216 -10.60 1.98 6.98
C ALA A 216 -9.31 1.59 6.25
N TYR A 217 -8.34 1.01 6.95
CA TYR A 217 -7.11 0.47 6.34
C TYR A 217 -7.41 -0.67 5.36
N MET A 218 -8.30 -1.60 5.71
CA MET A 218 -8.73 -2.66 4.81
C MET A 218 -9.40 -2.09 3.54
N GLU A 219 -10.24 -1.05 3.65
CA GLU A 219 -10.81 -0.36 2.48
C GLU A 219 -9.76 0.37 1.63
N GLU A 220 -8.76 1.02 2.24
CA GLU A 220 -7.66 1.69 1.54
C GLU A 220 -6.81 0.69 0.76
N VAL A 221 -6.37 -0.40 1.40
CA VAL A 221 -5.63 -1.50 0.74
C VAL A 221 -6.46 -2.10 -0.41
N LEU A 222 -7.76 -2.35 -0.18
CA LEU A 222 -8.68 -2.82 -1.22
C LEU A 222 -8.94 -1.79 -2.33
N ALA A 223 -8.63 -0.51 -2.15
CA ALA A 223 -8.76 0.53 -3.16
C ALA A 223 -7.46 0.68 -3.97
N GLU A 224 -6.30 0.72 -3.32
CA GLU A 224 -4.99 0.75 -3.97
C GLU A 224 -4.75 -0.52 -4.82
N TYR A 225 -5.14 -1.69 -4.29
CA TYR A 225 -5.18 -2.97 -5.02
C TYR A 225 -5.95 -2.86 -6.34
N LYS A 226 -7.15 -2.27 -6.32
CA LYS A 226 -8.00 -2.14 -7.50
C LYS A 226 -7.42 -1.13 -8.50
N ALA A 227 -6.82 -0.05 -8.00
CA ALA A 227 -6.21 0.99 -8.82
C ALA A 227 -4.94 0.51 -9.54
N THR A 228 -4.04 -0.16 -8.82
CA THR A 228 -2.79 -0.71 -9.36
C THR A 228 -3.04 -1.78 -10.41
N TYR A 229 -3.92 -2.75 -10.14
CA TYR A 229 -4.28 -3.78 -11.12
C TYR A 229 -4.88 -3.20 -12.42
N ALA A 230 -5.78 -2.21 -12.29
CA ALA A 230 -6.40 -1.54 -13.43
C ALA A 230 -5.39 -0.71 -14.27
N ASP A 231 -4.39 -0.09 -13.65
CA ASP A 231 -3.36 0.66 -14.34
C ASP A 231 -2.43 -0.25 -15.19
N TYR A 232 -2.07 -1.44 -14.68
CA TYR A 232 -1.33 -2.43 -15.48
C TYR A 232 -2.13 -2.93 -16.70
N GLU A 233 -3.42 -3.24 -16.54
CA GLU A 233 -4.33 -3.55 -17.66
C GLU A 233 -4.31 -2.45 -18.73
N VAL A 234 -4.43 -1.17 -18.33
CA VAL A 234 -4.42 -0.02 -19.25
C VAL A 234 -3.07 0.17 -19.93
N LYS A 235 -1.95 0.04 -19.20
CA LYS A 235 -0.58 0.10 -19.75
C LYS A 235 -0.35 -0.99 -20.80
N ILE A 236 -0.74 -2.23 -20.50
CA ILE A 236 -0.63 -3.39 -21.41
C ILE A 236 -1.52 -3.22 -22.64
N ALA A 237 -2.76 -2.75 -22.47
CA ALA A 237 -3.66 -2.47 -23.59
C ALA A 237 -3.09 -1.40 -24.54
N LYS A 238 -2.53 -0.33 -23.99
CA LYS A 238 -1.87 0.73 -24.77
C LYS A 238 -0.62 0.23 -25.50
N ALA A 239 0.25 -0.52 -24.84
CA ALA A 239 1.45 -1.07 -25.48
C ALA A 239 1.10 -2.05 -26.62
N LYS A 240 0.06 -2.88 -26.43
CA LYS A 240 -0.51 -3.75 -27.48
C LYS A 240 -1.09 -2.94 -28.66
N GLN A 241 -1.76 -1.81 -28.39
CA GLN A 241 -2.24 -0.90 -29.44
C GLN A 241 -1.09 -0.29 -30.24
N ASP A 242 -0.06 0.23 -29.58
CA ASP A 242 1.10 0.84 -30.24
C ASP A 242 1.88 -0.20 -31.07
N ALA A 243 2.08 -1.41 -30.55
CA ALA A 243 2.68 -2.52 -31.30
C ALA A 243 1.86 -2.90 -32.56
N ALA A 244 0.53 -2.89 -32.49
CA ALA A 244 -0.33 -3.11 -33.65
C ALA A 244 -0.19 -2.00 -34.71
N VAL A 245 -0.11 -0.73 -34.27
CA VAL A 245 0.10 0.43 -35.16
C VAL A 245 1.46 0.36 -35.85
N TYR A 246 2.55 0.09 -35.12
CA TYR A 246 3.88 -0.01 -35.73
C TYR A 246 4.00 -1.24 -36.65
N THR A 247 3.36 -2.37 -36.32
CA THR A 247 3.28 -3.54 -37.21
C THR A 247 2.60 -3.20 -38.54
N ALA A 248 1.50 -2.43 -38.51
CA ALA A 248 0.82 -1.97 -39.71
C ALA A 248 1.70 -1.01 -40.54
N GLN A 249 2.41 -0.09 -39.88
CA GLN A 249 3.35 0.83 -40.54
C GLN A 249 4.51 0.08 -41.22
N VAL A 250 5.18 -0.84 -40.52
CA VAL A 250 6.28 -1.65 -41.09
C VAL A 250 5.80 -2.45 -42.31
N LYS A 251 4.58 -3.03 -42.25
CA LYS A 251 3.98 -3.77 -43.37
C LYS A 251 3.68 -2.88 -44.58
N SER A 252 3.17 -1.65 -44.35
CA SER A 252 2.90 -0.66 -45.40
C SER A 252 4.18 -0.07 -46.01
N GLN A 253 5.20 0.19 -45.19
CA GLN A 253 6.51 0.64 -45.65
C GLN A 253 7.21 -0.45 -46.47
N GLN A 254 7.13 -1.73 -46.04
CA GLN A 254 7.68 -2.86 -46.79
C GLN A 254 7.04 -3.04 -48.18
N SER A 255 5.72 -2.91 -48.31
CA SER A 255 5.06 -2.98 -49.63
C SER A 255 5.40 -1.77 -50.51
N SER A 256 5.55 -0.59 -49.91
CA SER A 256 5.97 0.64 -50.61
C SER A 256 7.41 0.51 -51.14
N ILE A 257 8.35 0.03 -50.32
CA ILE A 257 9.74 -0.25 -50.72
C ILE A 257 9.79 -1.27 -51.86
N ALA A 258 8.97 -2.34 -51.79
CA ALA A 258 8.89 -3.33 -52.87
C ALA A 258 8.34 -2.74 -54.19
N SER A 259 7.39 -1.79 -54.12
CA SER A 259 6.87 -1.10 -55.31
C SER A 259 7.86 -0.09 -55.91
N LEU A 260 8.63 0.62 -55.07
CA LEU A 260 9.72 1.49 -55.52
C LEU A 260 10.87 0.68 -56.13
N GLN A 261 11.23 -0.46 -55.53
CA GLN A 261 12.30 -1.31 -56.05
C GLN A 261 11.97 -1.86 -57.44
N LYS A 262 10.70 -2.21 -57.73
CA LYS A 262 10.26 -2.54 -59.10
C LYS A 262 10.36 -1.36 -60.07
N GLN A 263 9.99 -0.15 -59.65
CA GLN A 263 10.11 1.05 -60.49
C GLN A 263 11.57 1.39 -60.79
N ILE A 264 12.48 1.26 -59.81
CA ILE A 264 13.93 1.42 -59.99
C ILE A 264 14.45 0.35 -60.96
N GLU A 265 14.05 -0.92 -60.82
CA GLU A 265 14.47 -1.99 -61.72
C GLU A 265 13.94 -1.83 -63.17
N GLN A 266 12.76 -1.21 -63.34
CA GLN A 266 12.24 -0.80 -64.64
C GLN A 266 13.03 0.38 -65.22
N LYS A 267 13.28 1.43 -64.42
CA LYS A 267 14.06 2.60 -64.84
C LYS A 267 15.51 2.25 -65.16
N GLN A 268 16.13 1.32 -64.43
CA GLN A 268 17.47 0.79 -64.75
C GLN A 268 17.50 0.07 -66.10
N LYS A 269 16.41 -0.60 -66.51
CA LYS A 269 16.29 -1.19 -67.85
C LYS A 269 16.09 -0.11 -68.92
N GLU A 270 15.23 0.88 -68.70
CA GLU A 270 15.10 2.05 -69.58
C GLU A 270 16.43 2.81 -69.76
N VAL A 271 17.20 2.99 -68.68
CA VAL A 271 18.54 3.61 -68.70
C VAL A 271 19.55 2.72 -69.43
N ALA A 272 19.56 1.41 -69.20
CA ALA A 272 20.48 0.48 -69.87
C ALA A 272 20.18 0.36 -71.38
N GLU A 273 18.91 0.31 -71.77
CA GLU A 273 18.46 0.31 -73.16
C GLU A 273 18.78 1.66 -73.84
N THR A 274 18.56 2.79 -73.16
CA THR A 274 18.90 4.11 -73.68
C THR A 274 20.42 4.30 -73.78
N LYS A 275 21.20 3.82 -72.80
CA LYS A 275 22.68 3.77 -72.88
C LYS A 275 23.15 2.91 -74.02
N LYS A 276 22.57 1.72 -74.23
CA LYS A 276 22.95 0.87 -75.34
C LYS A 276 22.59 1.52 -76.68
N ALA A 277 21.41 2.11 -76.83
CA ALA A 277 21.04 2.83 -78.05
C ALA A 277 21.96 4.04 -78.31
N LYS A 278 22.41 4.73 -77.24
CA LYS A 278 23.40 5.81 -77.32
C LYS A 278 24.79 5.27 -77.68
N GLU A 279 25.22 4.14 -77.13
CA GLU A 279 26.48 3.48 -77.45
C GLU A 279 26.47 2.97 -78.90
N ASP A 280 25.41 2.27 -79.33
CA ASP A 280 25.26 1.79 -80.72
C ASP A 280 25.25 2.97 -81.72
N ALA A 281 24.70 4.14 -81.35
CA ALA A 281 24.77 5.37 -82.14
C ALA A 281 26.16 6.05 -82.08
N TYR A 282 26.76 6.15 -80.89
CA TYR A 282 28.09 6.72 -80.67
C TYR A 282 29.19 5.88 -81.32
N GLN A 283 29.03 4.56 -81.40
CA GLN A 283 29.91 3.65 -82.13
C GLN A 283 29.66 3.69 -83.65
N ALA A 284 28.49 4.12 -84.11
CA ALA A 284 28.30 4.51 -85.52
C ALA A 284 29.02 5.84 -85.84
N GLU A 285 29.13 6.76 -84.87
CA GLU A 285 29.95 7.98 -84.97
C GLU A 285 31.46 7.72 -84.77
N GLN A 286 31.83 6.76 -83.92
CA GLN A 286 33.21 6.39 -83.56
C GLN A 286 33.79 5.23 -84.37
N ALA A 287 33.03 4.58 -85.26
CA ALA A 287 33.60 3.78 -86.35
C ALA A 287 34.46 4.63 -87.31
N ALA A 288 34.46 5.97 -87.15
CA ALA A 288 35.41 6.90 -87.75
C ALA A 288 36.69 7.14 -86.92
N ASN A 289 36.75 6.76 -85.63
CA ASN A 289 37.89 7.00 -84.71
C ASN A 289 38.10 5.88 -83.66
N ASN A 290 39.11 5.04 -83.94
CA ASN A 290 39.88 4.14 -83.04
C ASN A 290 40.23 4.72 -81.64
N ASP A 291 40.61 3.97 -80.59
CA ASP A 291 40.71 2.51 -80.28
C ASP A 291 41.16 2.37 -78.77
N SER A 292 41.37 1.13 -78.28
CA SER A 292 42.32 0.73 -77.21
C SER A 292 41.90 0.70 -75.71
N ASP A 293 41.74 -0.55 -75.22
CA ASP A 293 42.41 -1.13 -74.02
C ASP A 293 41.82 -1.03 -72.57
N SER A 294 42.46 -1.81 -71.69
CA SER A 294 42.09 -2.36 -70.35
C SER A 294 42.74 -1.57 -69.17
N ASP A 295 42.74 -1.93 -67.87
CA ASP A 295 42.57 -3.21 -67.12
C ASP A 295 42.09 -2.98 -65.64
N SER A 296 42.06 -4.07 -64.83
CA SER A 296 41.89 -4.25 -63.37
C SER A 296 42.71 -3.31 -62.43
N GLY A 297 42.55 -3.27 -61.09
CA GLY A 297 41.73 -4.02 -60.11
C GLY A 297 42.20 -3.82 -58.63
N SER A 298 41.72 -4.61 -57.65
CA SER A 298 42.14 -4.66 -56.21
C SER A 298 41.64 -3.48 -55.30
N SER A 299 40.98 -3.65 -54.14
CA SER A 299 41.39 -4.02 -52.74
C SER A 299 42.30 -2.98 -52.02
N TYR A 300 42.37 -2.76 -50.68
CA TYR A 300 42.00 -3.46 -49.41
C TYR A 300 42.03 -2.44 -48.20
N SER A 301 41.82 -2.68 -46.89
CA SER A 301 40.85 -3.47 -46.06
C SER A 301 41.04 -3.23 -44.53
N GLN A 302 40.01 -3.51 -43.69
CA GLN A 302 40.07 -3.93 -42.24
C GLN A 302 40.22 -2.91 -41.05
N SER A 303 39.74 -3.35 -39.86
CA SER A 303 40.00 -2.87 -38.45
C SER A 303 39.27 -1.59 -37.98
N SER A 304 38.93 -1.31 -36.71
CA SER A 304 38.81 -1.93 -35.34
C SER A 304 38.57 -0.72 -34.36
N SER A 305 38.46 -0.71 -33.01
CA SER A 305 38.36 -1.66 -31.87
C SER A 305 37.94 -0.88 -30.56
N GLY A 306 37.36 -1.57 -29.55
CA GLY A 306 37.34 -1.18 -28.11
C GLY A 306 36.49 0.04 -27.64
N SER A 307 36.33 0.35 -26.33
CA SER A 307 36.45 -0.45 -25.09
C SER A 307 35.93 0.29 -23.82
N GLY A 308 35.16 -0.39 -22.93
CA GLY A 308 35.13 -0.27 -21.44
C GLY A 308 34.61 0.98 -20.67
N GLY A 309 34.01 0.77 -19.46
CA GLY A 309 34.39 1.57 -18.27
C GLY A 309 33.39 2.11 -17.20
N ALA A 310 32.83 1.25 -16.32
CA ALA A 310 32.80 1.38 -14.83
C ALA A 310 31.96 2.42 -14.00
N SER A 311 31.75 2.05 -12.71
CA SER A 311 31.35 2.81 -11.49
C SER A 311 29.85 3.16 -11.25
N GLY A 312 29.29 3.22 -10.02
CA GLY A 312 29.78 2.80 -8.67
C GLY A 312 29.17 3.56 -7.45
N GLY A 313 29.02 2.89 -6.29
CA GLY A 313 28.59 3.46 -4.97
C GLY A 313 27.10 3.26 -4.61
N SER A 314 26.62 3.35 -3.35
CA SER A 314 27.28 3.51 -2.03
C SER A 314 26.35 3.00 -0.89
N GLY A 315 26.86 2.73 0.32
CA GLY A 315 26.10 2.20 1.47
C GLY A 315 25.78 3.21 2.59
N TYR A 316 24.95 2.79 3.55
CA TYR A 316 24.53 3.55 4.76
C TYR A 316 25.05 2.91 6.07
N VAL A 317 25.14 3.69 7.14
CA VAL A 317 25.55 3.25 8.49
C VAL A 317 24.72 3.97 9.56
N ALA A 318 24.37 3.28 10.65
CA ALA A 318 23.57 3.79 11.77
C ALA A 318 24.39 3.84 13.10
N PRO A 319 23.99 4.66 14.11
CA PRO A 319 24.73 4.82 15.37
C PRO A 319 24.56 3.64 16.34
N THR A 320 25.38 3.64 17.40
CA THR A 320 25.72 2.43 18.16
C THR A 320 24.90 2.19 19.43
N GLY A 321 24.18 1.08 19.46
CA GLY A 321 23.69 0.41 20.67
C GLY A 321 23.28 -1.03 20.32
N SER A 322 23.59 -2.01 21.17
CA SER A 322 23.17 -3.40 20.90
C SER A 322 21.67 -3.55 21.15
N ALA A 323 20.94 -3.97 20.12
CA ALA A 323 19.50 -4.17 20.15
C ALA A 323 19.14 -5.47 20.90
N THR A 324 19.29 -5.45 22.22
CA THR A 324 18.78 -6.51 23.12
C THR A 324 17.34 -6.21 23.51
N GLY A 325 16.55 -7.25 23.77
CA GLY A 325 15.13 -7.07 24.08
C GLY A 325 14.90 -6.22 25.33
N SER A 326 15.72 -6.42 26.37
CA SER A 326 15.72 -5.57 27.56
C SER A 326 16.01 -4.09 27.26
N ASN A 327 16.84 -3.78 26.26
CA ASN A 327 17.06 -2.39 25.84
C ASN A 327 15.81 -1.81 25.15
N ILE A 328 15.16 -2.58 24.28
CA ILE A 328 13.93 -2.19 23.57
C ILE A 328 12.79 -1.97 24.58
N ALA A 329 12.56 -2.89 25.51
CA ALA A 329 11.60 -2.75 26.60
C ALA A 329 11.88 -1.51 27.47
N ASN A 330 13.13 -1.32 27.93
CA ASN A 330 13.54 -0.15 28.71
C ASN A 330 13.45 1.18 27.92
N TYR A 331 13.43 1.13 26.59
CA TYR A 331 13.17 2.29 25.75
C TYR A 331 11.67 2.58 25.65
N ALA A 332 10.85 1.55 25.40
CA ALA A 332 9.39 1.65 25.37
C ALA A 332 8.81 2.25 26.67
N CYS A 333 9.32 1.83 27.82
CA CYS A 333 8.96 2.36 29.15
C CYS A 333 9.12 3.89 29.30
N LYS A 334 9.92 4.56 28.46
CA LYS A 334 10.17 6.02 28.56
C LYS A 334 9.02 6.89 28.05
N PHE A 335 8.06 6.28 27.36
CA PHE A 335 6.94 6.98 26.73
C PHE A 335 5.62 6.76 27.48
N VAL A 336 5.65 6.07 28.62
CA VAL A 336 4.49 5.91 29.51
C VAL A 336 4.00 7.28 29.99
N GLY A 337 2.70 7.52 29.82
CA GLY A 337 2.05 8.82 30.06
C GLY A 337 1.93 9.73 28.83
N ASN A 338 2.56 9.39 27.69
CA ASN A 338 2.30 10.09 26.42
C ASN A 338 0.98 9.59 25.79
N PRO A 339 0.29 10.40 24.97
CA PRO A 339 -1.08 10.11 24.53
C PRO A 339 -1.17 8.92 23.56
N TYR A 340 -2.36 8.30 23.53
CA TYR A 340 -2.80 7.42 22.45
C TYR A 340 -3.45 8.29 21.37
N VAL A 341 -3.15 8.03 20.10
CA VAL A 341 -3.77 8.71 18.95
C VAL A 341 -3.99 7.68 17.84
N PRO A 342 -5.24 7.47 17.36
CA PRO A 342 -5.52 6.62 16.19
C PRO A 342 -4.69 7.04 14.97
N GLY A 343 -4.18 6.08 14.20
CA GLY A 343 -3.24 6.30 13.10
C GLY A 343 -1.84 6.79 13.52
N GLY A 344 -1.62 7.04 14.82
CA GLY A 344 -0.46 7.78 15.33
C GLY A 344 0.84 6.98 15.33
N THR A 345 1.95 7.63 15.00
CA THR A 345 3.29 7.00 15.00
C THR A 345 4.35 7.84 15.74
N SER A 346 3.95 8.84 16.52
CA SER A 346 4.86 9.65 17.33
C SER A 346 4.91 9.15 18.78
N LEU A 347 6.11 8.80 19.23
CA LEU A 347 6.36 8.41 20.62
C LEU A 347 6.14 9.55 21.63
N THR A 348 5.95 10.79 21.18
CA THR A 348 5.72 11.98 22.02
C THR A 348 4.38 12.65 21.79
N ASP A 349 3.95 12.77 20.52
CA ASP A 349 2.74 13.52 20.15
C ASP A 349 1.50 12.60 20.06
N GLY A 350 1.71 11.28 19.97
CA GLY A 350 0.66 10.27 20.03
C GLY A 350 0.89 9.08 19.09
N ALA A 351 0.56 7.89 19.58
CA ALA A 351 0.62 6.65 18.81
C ALA A 351 -0.57 5.71 19.08
N ASP A 352 -0.94 4.88 18.10
CA ASP A 352 -1.79 3.71 18.32
C ASP A 352 -0.96 2.53 18.87
N CYS A 353 -1.60 1.39 19.13
CA CYS A 353 -0.92 0.22 19.68
C CYS A 353 0.23 -0.28 18.78
N SER A 354 -0.02 -0.37 17.48
CA SER A 354 0.92 -0.92 16.49
C SER A 354 1.90 0.14 15.94
N GLY A 355 1.47 1.40 15.81
CA GLY A 355 2.36 2.54 15.57
C GLY A 355 3.38 2.77 16.70
N PHE A 356 2.98 2.55 17.96
CA PHE A 356 3.89 2.61 19.13
C PHE A 356 4.99 1.54 19.03
N VAL A 357 4.62 0.28 18.79
CA VAL A 357 5.57 -0.82 18.59
C VAL A 357 6.52 -0.49 17.43
N MET A 358 5.98 -0.13 16.26
CA MET A 358 6.79 0.22 15.09
C MET A 358 7.81 1.32 15.41
N ALA A 359 7.39 2.40 16.08
CA ALA A 359 8.27 3.51 16.39
C ALA A 359 9.35 3.17 17.45
N VAL A 360 9.04 2.31 18.42
CA VAL A 360 10.01 1.79 19.40
C VAL A 360 11.10 0.96 18.71
N TYR A 361 10.75 0.00 17.85
CA TYR A 361 11.75 -0.85 17.18
C TYR A 361 12.55 -0.07 16.12
N LYS A 362 11.92 0.91 15.45
CA LYS A 362 12.57 1.82 14.50
C LYS A 362 13.70 2.64 15.13
N ALA A 363 13.61 2.98 16.41
CA ALA A 363 14.69 3.64 17.15
C ALA A 363 15.97 2.78 17.31
N TYR A 364 15.84 1.45 17.15
CA TYR A 364 16.95 0.49 17.11
C TYR A 364 17.32 0.05 15.68
N GLY A 365 16.75 0.71 14.66
CA GLY A 365 16.99 0.39 13.24
C GLY A 365 16.26 -0.84 12.72
N ILE A 366 15.33 -1.40 13.51
CA ILE A 366 14.52 -2.57 13.12
C ILE A 366 13.23 -2.07 12.46
N SER A 367 13.00 -2.49 11.22
CA SER A 367 11.70 -2.25 10.55
C SER A 367 10.68 -3.26 11.04
N VAL A 368 9.45 -2.81 11.27
CA VAL A 368 8.32 -3.61 11.76
C VAL A 368 7.08 -3.19 10.95
N PRO A 369 6.15 -4.11 10.60
CA PRO A 369 4.92 -3.77 9.89
C PRO A 369 4.07 -2.70 10.62
N ARG A 370 3.23 -1.96 9.90
CA ARG A 370 2.38 -0.91 10.51
C ARG A 370 1.19 -1.47 11.29
N THR A 371 0.61 -2.60 10.85
CA THR A 371 -0.61 -3.17 11.45
C THR A 371 -0.31 -4.13 12.60
N SER A 372 -1.23 -4.21 13.55
CA SER A 372 -1.25 -5.19 14.63
C SER A 372 -1.30 -6.63 14.11
N TRP A 373 -2.10 -6.93 13.06
CA TRP A 373 -2.13 -8.25 12.41
C TRP A 373 -0.73 -8.75 11.99
N ALA A 374 -0.05 -7.95 11.17
CA ALA A 374 1.24 -8.33 10.60
C ALA A 374 2.31 -8.38 11.69
N GLN A 375 2.26 -7.49 12.69
CA GLN A 375 3.08 -7.58 13.90
C GLN A 375 2.81 -8.87 14.70
N GLY A 376 1.56 -9.31 14.77
CA GLY A 376 1.09 -10.56 15.33
C GLY A 376 1.52 -11.82 14.56
N SER A 377 2.17 -11.66 13.42
CA SER A 377 2.81 -12.73 12.63
C SER A 377 4.32 -12.54 12.37
N TYR A 378 4.88 -11.38 12.75
CA TYR A 378 6.26 -11.00 12.42
C TYR A 378 7.33 -11.70 13.30
N GLY A 379 8.54 -11.87 12.78
CA GLY A 379 9.66 -12.47 13.50
C GLY A 379 9.46 -13.97 13.80
N ARG A 380 9.86 -14.42 15.00
CA ARG A 380 9.76 -15.82 15.44
C ARG A 380 8.75 -15.98 16.58
N GLU A 381 7.91 -16.99 16.51
CA GLU A 381 6.99 -17.34 17.62
C GLU A 381 7.75 -17.84 18.86
N VAL A 382 7.24 -17.47 20.04
CA VAL A 382 7.65 -17.98 21.35
C VAL A 382 6.40 -18.28 22.18
N SER A 383 6.50 -19.20 23.14
CA SER A 383 5.42 -19.38 24.11
C SER A 383 5.41 -18.19 25.09
N TYR A 384 4.25 -17.87 25.67
CA TYR A 384 4.17 -16.86 26.73
C TYR A 384 5.02 -17.22 27.97
N ALA A 385 5.28 -18.52 28.21
CA ALA A 385 6.18 -18.96 29.28
C ALA A 385 7.68 -18.71 28.96
N ASP A 386 8.04 -18.62 27.68
CA ASP A 386 9.39 -18.31 27.17
C ASP A 386 9.57 -16.82 26.83
N ALA A 387 8.55 -15.99 27.09
CA ALA A 387 8.53 -14.57 26.78
C ALA A 387 9.62 -13.80 27.54
N GLN A 388 10.32 -12.92 26.83
CA GLN A 388 11.44 -12.12 27.33
C GLN A 388 11.16 -10.64 27.09
N PRO A 389 11.69 -9.72 27.93
CA PRO A 389 11.53 -8.29 27.69
C PRO A 389 11.96 -7.93 26.27
N GLY A 390 11.12 -7.22 25.52
CA GLY A 390 11.36 -6.92 24.10
C GLY A 390 10.86 -7.99 23.11
N ASP A 391 10.01 -8.91 23.56
CA ASP A 391 9.04 -9.61 22.71
C ASP A 391 7.75 -8.76 22.59
N VAL A 392 6.98 -8.96 21.51
CA VAL A 392 5.65 -8.37 21.32
C VAL A 392 4.58 -9.41 21.61
N ILE A 393 3.58 -9.05 22.41
CA ILE A 393 2.39 -9.85 22.67
C ILE A 393 1.27 -9.33 21.76
N TYR A 394 0.54 -10.27 21.15
CA TYR A 394 -0.54 -10.03 20.21
C TYR A 394 -1.86 -10.61 20.72
N TYR A 395 -2.96 -9.87 20.55
CA TYR A 395 -4.24 -10.11 21.25
C TYR A 395 -5.47 -10.32 20.35
N GLY A 396 -5.37 -10.16 19.03
CA GLY A 396 -6.54 -9.89 18.19
C GLY A 396 -6.71 -8.37 18.05
N GLY A 397 -6.38 -7.79 16.90
CA GLY A 397 -6.43 -6.35 16.63
C GLY A 397 -5.43 -5.47 17.41
N HIS A 398 -4.92 -5.92 18.56
CA HIS A 398 -4.10 -5.14 19.48
C HIS A 398 -2.74 -5.79 19.78
N VAL A 399 -1.72 -4.95 20.05
CA VAL A 399 -0.34 -5.35 20.37
C VAL A 399 0.26 -4.59 21.55
N GLY A 400 1.17 -5.22 22.29
CA GLY A 400 1.95 -4.59 23.36
C GLY A 400 3.35 -5.18 23.53
N ILE A 401 4.31 -4.40 24.00
CA ILE A 401 5.69 -4.86 24.21
C ILE A 401 5.79 -5.48 25.61
N TYR A 402 6.20 -6.74 25.70
CA TYR A 402 6.46 -7.40 26.97
C TYR A 402 7.69 -6.80 27.64
N ILE A 403 7.59 -6.47 28.93
CA ILE A 403 8.68 -5.86 29.71
C ILE A 403 9.23 -6.80 30.80
N GLY A 404 8.72 -8.03 30.86
CA GLY A 404 9.01 -8.99 31.92
C GLY A 404 8.01 -8.93 33.08
N GLY A 405 8.13 -9.86 34.03
CA GLY A 405 7.32 -9.86 35.26
C GLY A 405 5.80 -10.00 35.05
N GLY A 406 5.34 -10.52 33.90
CA GLY A 406 3.92 -10.57 33.58
C GLY A 406 3.30 -9.22 33.21
N GLN A 407 4.11 -8.24 32.77
CA GLN A 407 3.66 -6.90 32.39
C GLN A 407 3.99 -6.58 30.92
N ILE A 408 3.15 -5.76 30.30
CA ILE A 408 3.41 -5.08 29.02
C ILE A 408 3.51 -3.56 29.19
N VAL A 409 4.09 -2.90 28.19
CA VAL A 409 3.85 -1.49 27.89
C VAL A 409 3.21 -1.36 26.51
N HIS A 410 2.16 -0.57 26.41
CA HIS A 410 1.37 -0.39 25.18
C HIS A 410 0.65 0.96 25.18
N ALA A 411 0.37 1.50 23.98
CA ALA A 411 -0.64 2.55 23.83
C ALA A 411 -2.02 1.92 24.07
N SER A 412 -2.72 2.36 25.13
CA SER A 412 -3.84 1.61 25.71
C SER A 412 -5.21 2.17 25.39
N THR A 413 -5.46 3.47 25.63
CA THR A 413 -6.73 4.16 25.32
C THR A 413 -6.45 5.65 25.16
N GLN A 414 -7.34 6.43 24.52
CA GLN A 414 -7.23 7.90 24.53
C GLN A 414 -7.24 8.49 25.95
N LYS A 415 -7.94 7.85 26.90
CA LYS A 415 -8.06 8.27 28.30
C LYS A 415 -6.79 8.00 29.14
N THR A 416 -6.05 6.93 28.83
CA THR A 416 -4.91 6.45 29.62
C THR A 416 -3.55 6.63 28.95
N GLY A 417 -3.53 6.86 27.64
CA GLY A 417 -2.31 6.97 26.84
C GLY A 417 -1.50 5.67 26.80
N ILE A 418 -0.18 5.79 26.73
CA ILE A 418 0.75 4.67 26.88
C ILE A 418 0.82 4.29 28.36
N LYS A 419 0.35 3.09 28.73
CA LYS A 419 0.28 2.60 30.12
C LYS A 419 1.01 1.27 30.31
N TYR A 420 1.23 0.91 31.59
CA TYR A 420 1.59 -0.45 32.00
C TYR A 420 0.33 -1.26 32.26
N SER A 421 0.31 -2.51 31.78
CA SER A 421 -0.81 -3.44 32.00
C SER A 421 -0.31 -4.85 32.29
N PRO A 422 -1.07 -5.68 33.03
CA PRO A 422 -0.85 -7.12 33.05
C PRO A 422 -0.85 -7.70 31.63
N ALA A 423 0.13 -8.53 31.30
CA ALA A 423 0.24 -9.14 29.97
C ALA A 423 -0.98 -10.01 29.61
N THR A 424 -1.78 -10.44 30.59
CA THR A 424 -2.98 -11.28 30.46
C THR A 424 -4.29 -10.50 30.67
N TYR A 425 -4.29 -9.17 30.45
CA TYR A 425 -5.50 -8.34 30.56
C TYR A 425 -6.50 -8.56 29.40
N ARG A 426 -6.01 -9.02 28.25
CA ARG A 426 -6.77 -9.56 27.11
C ARG A 426 -6.25 -10.96 26.76
N SER A 427 -7.00 -11.70 25.95
CA SER A 427 -6.65 -13.03 25.45
C SER A 427 -5.39 -12.99 24.59
N ILE A 428 -4.31 -13.66 25.01
CA ILE A 428 -3.06 -13.72 24.22
C ILE A 428 -3.27 -14.69 23.05
N ILE A 429 -3.19 -14.17 21.82
CA ILE A 429 -3.25 -14.94 20.57
C ILE A 429 -1.86 -15.44 20.16
N SER A 430 -0.83 -14.60 20.24
CA SER A 430 0.56 -15.04 20.05
C SER A 430 1.58 -14.17 20.78
N VAL A 431 2.81 -14.66 20.89
CA VAL A 431 3.97 -13.86 21.33
C VAL A 431 5.09 -14.00 20.30
N ARG A 432 5.66 -12.87 19.89
CA ARG A 432 6.60 -12.76 18.78
C ARG A 432 7.91 -12.12 19.21
N ARG A 433 9.02 -12.73 18.78
CA ARG A 433 10.38 -12.27 19.02
C ARG A 433 10.99 -11.76 17.71
N TYR A 434 11.27 -10.46 17.64
CA TYR A 434 11.78 -9.79 16.43
C TYR A 434 13.32 -9.73 16.35
N ILE A 435 14.03 -10.22 17.36
CA ILE A 435 15.49 -10.22 17.48
C ILE A 435 16.00 -11.60 17.93
N ASN A 436 17.16 -12.02 17.42
CA ASN A 436 17.73 -13.36 17.70
C ASN A 436 18.77 -13.33 18.83
#